data_AF-A0A9P1HTA7-F1
#
_entry.id   AF-A0A9P1HTA7-F1
#
_cell.length_a   1.000
_cell.length_b   1.000
_cell.length_c   1.000
_cell.angle_alpha   90.00
_cell.angle_beta   90.00
_cell.angle_gamma   90.00
#
_symmetry.space_group_name_H-M   'P 1'
#
loop_
_entity.id
_entity.type
_entity.pdbx_description
1 polymer ?
#
loop_
_entity_poly.entity_id
_entity_poly.type
_entity_poly.pdbx_seq_one_letter_code
_entity_poly.pdbx_strand_id
1 'polypeptide(L)'
;MFLRTAVIVLVFFIANGNAECDQQRLLHCSNKLAAFIGLPESSAPNLFKNYTILYNYYLTKIGLNPGSTDDILNGCNGLESFNLCMMNNPDCLGLSFLLTQTDIQNAYLSQGTLRSNGFNCGPGVNTLVHEGLACFQRLLHFNQDYFQQCTASYNTAVTLDSPGACNYIQQLINCWSVPFKTAPCRPTDNSYLWWACEFNNVFGKTEFPNCGVDCDPAFQYSFLVAHMEKHYKFENGEHWARVPDMTYNAAGEARMLQGQWFKLHF
;
A
#
# COMPACT_ATOMS: atom_id res chain seq x y z
N MET A 1 12.53 67.14 28.89
CA MET A 1 11.53 66.41 28.09
C MET A 1 12.27 65.72 26.95
N PHE A 2 12.74 64.49 27.18
CA PHE A 2 13.37 63.65 26.16
C PHE A 2 12.75 62.25 26.30
N LEU A 3 11.86 61.89 25.38
CA LEU A 3 11.31 60.55 25.27
C LEU A 3 12.39 59.65 24.68
N ARG A 4 12.87 58.66 25.45
CA ARG A 4 13.67 57.55 24.94
C ARG A 4 12.71 56.47 24.45
N THR A 5 12.52 56.37 23.14
CA THR A 5 11.79 55.28 22.50
C THR A 5 12.67 54.04 22.51
N ALA A 6 12.34 53.05 23.33
CA ALA A 6 12.93 51.71 23.24
C ALA A 6 12.29 50.98 22.05
N VAL A 7 13.08 50.74 21.00
CA VAL A 7 12.69 49.85 19.91
C VAL A 7 12.81 48.42 20.43
N ILE A 8 11.69 47.82 20.80
CA ILE A 8 11.60 46.38 21.05
C ILE A 8 11.62 45.69 19.69
N VAL A 9 12.78 45.17 19.30
CA VAL A 9 12.88 44.23 18.18
C VAL A 9 12.31 42.90 18.68
N LEU A 10 11.03 42.68 18.42
CA LEU A 10 10.41 41.37 18.51
C LEU A 10 11.03 40.49 17.41
N VAL A 11 12.07 39.74 17.79
CA VAL A 11 12.51 38.59 17.00
C VAL A 11 11.38 37.56 17.11
N PHE A 12 10.52 37.54 16.10
CA PHE A 12 9.66 36.38 15.87
C PHE A 12 10.59 35.21 15.56
N PHE A 13 10.83 34.35 16.55
CA PHE A 13 11.16 32.97 16.23
C PHE A 13 9.98 32.43 15.44
N ILE A 14 10.15 32.31 14.12
CA ILE A 14 9.35 31.38 13.34
C ILE A 14 9.75 30.02 13.91
N ALA A 15 8.96 29.53 14.86
CA ALA A 15 8.94 28.11 15.15
C ALA A 15 8.50 27.44 13.85
N ASN A 16 9.47 27.03 13.04
CA ASN A 16 9.24 25.94 12.09
C ASN A 16 8.87 24.77 12.98
N GLY A 17 7.57 24.60 13.22
CA GLY A 17 7.03 23.41 13.85
C GLY A 17 7.25 22.25 12.88
N ASN A 18 8.49 21.76 12.83
CA ASN A 18 8.73 20.38 12.46
C ASN A 18 7.91 19.59 13.48
N ALA A 19 6.83 18.94 13.03
CA ALA A 19 6.12 18.01 13.89
C ALA A 19 7.06 16.83 14.14
N GLU A 20 7.96 16.96 15.12
CA GLU A 20 8.88 15.88 15.47
C GLU A 20 8.05 14.64 15.84
N CYS A 21 8.43 13.50 15.27
CA CYS A 21 7.76 12.23 15.55
C CYS A 21 7.73 11.96 17.06
N ASP A 22 6.54 11.74 17.62
CA ASP A 22 6.39 11.27 19.00
C ASP A 22 6.68 9.76 19.04
N GLN A 23 7.91 9.41 19.40
CA GLN A 23 8.36 8.03 19.44
C GLN A 23 7.66 7.20 20.52
N GLN A 24 7.19 7.82 21.62
CA GLN A 24 6.44 7.10 22.65
C GLN A 24 5.06 6.72 22.11
N ARG A 25 4.41 7.65 21.42
CA ARG A 25 3.15 7.38 20.73
C ARG A 25 3.32 6.36 19.62
N LEU A 26 4.37 6.45 18.81
CA LEU A 26 4.68 5.45 17.79
C LEU A 26 4.80 4.06 18.41
N LEU A 27 5.60 3.89 19.47
CA LEU A 27 5.75 2.61 20.15
C LEU A 27 4.42 2.10 20.72
N HIS A 28 3.62 2.96 21.35
CA HIS A 28 2.29 2.61 21.86
C HIS A 28 1.35 2.11 20.75
N CYS A 29 1.27 2.85 19.64
CA CYS A 29 0.44 2.49 18.51
C CYS A 29 0.94 1.22 17.80
N SER A 30 2.26 1.04 17.68
CA SER A 30 2.86 -0.21 17.18
C SER A 30 2.54 -1.42 18.05
N ASN A 31 2.53 -1.26 19.38
CA ASN A 31 2.12 -2.34 20.29
C ASN A 31 0.65 -2.71 20.10
N LYS A 32 -0.24 -1.72 19.99
CA LYS A 32 -1.66 -1.95 19.69
C LYS A 32 -1.85 -2.66 18.36
N LEU A 33 -1.13 -2.24 17.33
CA LEU A 33 -1.16 -2.91 16.04
C LEU A 33 -0.70 -4.36 16.19
N ALA A 34 0.52 -4.59 16.70
CA ALA A 34 1.07 -5.94 16.88
C ALA A 34 0.10 -6.87 17.61
N ALA A 35 -0.49 -6.41 18.72
CA ALA A 35 -1.51 -7.16 19.46
C ALA A 35 -2.77 -7.44 18.63
N PHE A 36 -3.29 -6.43 17.92
CA PHE A 36 -4.48 -6.57 17.07
C PHE A 36 -4.28 -7.62 15.97
N ILE A 37 -3.11 -7.60 15.32
CA ILE A 37 -2.79 -8.50 14.23
C ILE A 37 -2.18 -9.84 14.70
N GLY A 38 -2.06 -10.06 16.01
CA GLY A 38 -1.56 -11.30 16.59
C GLY A 38 -0.06 -11.53 16.40
N LEU A 39 0.73 -10.47 16.22
CA LEU A 39 2.19 -10.53 16.26
C LEU A 39 2.69 -10.50 17.73
N PRO A 40 3.84 -11.13 18.03
CA PRO A 40 4.46 -11.02 19.35
C PRO A 40 4.72 -9.57 19.75
N GLU A 41 4.54 -9.23 21.03
CA GLU A 41 4.82 -7.87 21.53
C GLU A 41 6.27 -7.43 21.24
N SER A 42 7.21 -8.38 21.27
CA SER A 42 8.62 -8.15 20.91
C SER A 42 8.84 -7.62 19.49
N SER A 43 7.87 -7.77 18.58
CA SER A 43 7.93 -7.26 17.21
C SER A 43 7.59 -5.76 17.12
N ALA A 44 6.83 -5.22 18.08
CA ALA A 44 6.32 -3.85 18.00
C ALA A 44 7.39 -2.76 17.82
N PRO A 45 8.55 -2.79 18.52
CA PRO A 45 9.59 -1.78 18.34
C PRO A 45 10.21 -1.76 16.94
N ASN A 46 10.15 -2.89 16.22
CA ASN A 46 10.78 -3.09 14.93
C ASN A 46 9.77 -3.14 13.77
N LEU A 47 8.48 -3.00 14.07
CA LEU A 47 7.37 -3.24 13.13
C LEU A 47 7.50 -2.43 11.82
N PHE A 48 8.02 -1.21 11.90
CA PHE A 48 8.29 -0.33 10.76
C PHE A 48 9.78 -0.12 10.47
N LYS A 49 10.67 -0.68 11.31
CA LYS A 49 12.14 -0.60 11.15
C LYS A 49 12.68 -1.79 10.37
N ASN A 50 12.01 -2.94 10.45
CA ASN A 50 12.31 -4.13 9.69
C ASN A 50 11.10 -4.48 8.83
N TYR A 51 11.21 -4.21 7.52
CA TYR A 51 10.09 -4.38 6.58
C TYR A 51 9.54 -5.82 6.58
N THR A 52 10.40 -6.81 6.81
CA THR A 52 10.04 -8.23 6.73
C THR A 52 8.94 -8.61 7.72
N ILE A 53 8.82 -7.91 8.85
CA ILE A 53 7.81 -8.21 9.88
C ILE A 53 6.40 -8.01 9.29
N LEU A 54 6.10 -6.80 8.83
CA LEU A 54 4.78 -6.52 8.24
C LEU A 54 4.63 -7.18 6.88
N TYR A 55 5.67 -7.15 6.05
CA TYR A 55 5.61 -7.73 4.72
C TYR A 55 5.23 -9.22 4.76
N ASN A 56 5.91 -10.01 5.59
CA ASN A 56 5.62 -11.45 5.72
C ASN A 56 4.27 -11.69 6.40
N TYR A 57 3.89 -10.87 7.38
CA TYR A 57 2.57 -10.93 7.99
C TYR A 57 1.46 -10.78 6.94
N TYR A 58 1.48 -9.70 6.15
CA TYR A 58 0.44 -9.44 5.15
C TYR A 58 0.43 -10.49 4.06
N LEU A 59 1.61 -10.87 3.55
CA LEU A 59 1.73 -11.96 2.57
C LEU A 59 1.07 -13.25 3.08
N THR A 60 1.30 -13.59 4.35
CA THR A 60 0.73 -14.78 4.98
C THR A 60 -0.78 -14.68 5.12
N LYS A 61 -1.26 -13.54 5.61
CA LYS A 61 -2.68 -13.32 5.91
C LYS A 61 -3.55 -13.29 4.67
N ILE A 62 -3.05 -12.71 3.57
CA ILE A 62 -3.82 -12.70 2.32
C ILE A 62 -4.07 -14.14 1.85
N GLY A 63 -3.11 -15.06 2.00
CA GLY A 63 -3.25 -16.45 1.55
C GLY A 63 -3.97 -17.41 2.51
N LEU A 64 -4.18 -17.04 3.78
CA LEU A 64 -4.47 -17.99 4.87
C LEU A 64 -5.81 -18.72 4.74
N ASN A 65 -6.88 -18.01 4.33
CA ASN A 65 -8.24 -18.55 4.31
C ASN A 65 -8.89 -18.43 2.92
N PRO A 66 -8.61 -19.39 2.00
CA PRO A 66 -9.14 -19.39 0.65
C PRO A 66 -10.66 -19.20 0.56
N GLY A 67 -11.09 -18.14 -0.12
CA GLY A 67 -12.49 -17.78 -0.32
C GLY A 67 -13.06 -16.81 0.72
N SER A 68 -12.28 -16.41 1.73
CA SER A 68 -12.68 -15.39 2.71
C SER A 68 -11.77 -14.16 2.63
N THR A 69 -12.36 -12.99 2.78
CA THR A 69 -11.65 -11.70 2.92
C THR A 69 -11.31 -11.37 4.36
N ASP A 70 -11.73 -12.17 5.34
CA ASP A 70 -11.64 -11.82 6.77
C ASP A 70 -10.21 -11.50 7.22
N ASP A 71 -9.22 -12.29 6.83
CA ASP A 71 -7.82 -12.03 7.19
C ASP A 71 -7.24 -10.80 6.49
N ILE A 72 -7.66 -10.55 5.25
CA ILE A 72 -7.24 -9.36 4.49
C ILE A 72 -7.80 -8.12 5.20
N LEU A 73 -9.10 -8.13 5.49
CA LEU A 73 -9.78 -7.05 6.19
C LEU A 73 -9.26 -6.87 7.62
N ASN A 74 -8.91 -7.94 8.32
CA ASN A 74 -8.28 -7.85 9.64
C ASN A 74 -6.95 -7.09 9.59
N GLY A 75 -6.11 -7.39 8.61
CA GLY A 75 -4.88 -6.63 8.37
C GLY A 75 -5.15 -5.15 8.08
N CYS A 76 -6.12 -4.86 7.21
CA CYS A 76 -6.48 -3.49 6.84
C CYS A 76 -7.06 -2.68 8.00
N ASN A 77 -7.95 -3.29 8.77
CA ASN A 77 -8.53 -2.68 9.98
C ASN A 77 -7.46 -2.42 11.05
N GLY A 78 -6.44 -3.28 11.14
CA GLY A 78 -5.28 -3.07 11.99
C GLY A 78 -4.49 -1.82 11.59
N LEU A 79 -4.17 -1.66 10.30
CA LEU A 79 -3.49 -0.45 9.79
C LEU A 79 -4.31 0.81 9.99
N GLU A 80 -5.62 0.74 9.74
CA GLU A 80 -6.49 1.89 9.95
C GLU A 80 -6.52 2.28 11.44
N SER A 81 -6.63 1.30 12.34
CA SER A 81 -6.56 1.53 13.79
C SER A 81 -5.22 2.13 14.21
N PHE A 82 -4.12 1.71 13.58
CA PHE A 82 -2.81 2.31 13.79
C PHE A 82 -2.78 3.77 13.31
N ASN A 83 -3.28 4.07 12.11
CA ASN A 83 -3.33 5.42 11.55
C ASN A 83 -4.14 6.36 12.43
N LEU A 84 -5.31 5.91 12.92
CA LEU A 84 -6.12 6.64 13.88
C LEU A 84 -5.38 6.87 15.21
N CYS A 85 -4.64 5.86 15.69
CA CYS A 85 -3.80 5.99 16.88
C CYS A 85 -2.68 7.04 16.69
N MET A 86 -2.16 7.17 15.47
CA MET A 86 -1.12 8.14 15.09
C MET A 86 -1.67 9.50 14.63
N MET A 87 -2.99 9.72 14.65
CA MET A 87 -3.61 10.96 14.20
C MET A 87 -3.00 12.18 14.90
N ASN A 88 -2.65 13.22 14.13
CA ASN A 88 -1.89 14.40 14.57
C ASN A 88 -0.39 14.12 14.87
N ASN A 89 0.16 12.99 14.41
CA ASN A 89 1.59 12.69 14.43
C ASN A 89 2.04 11.95 13.13
N PRO A 90 1.86 12.57 11.95
CA PRO A 90 2.03 11.88 10.66
C PRO A 90 3.49 11.56 10.32
N ASP A 91 4.45 12.29 10.89
CA ASP A 91 5.86 12.24 10.46
C ASP A 91 6.60 10.98 10.94
N CYS A 92 6.01 10.18 11.84
CA CYS A 92 6.61 8.96 12.38
C CYS A 92 6.72 7.79 11.39
N LEU A 93 6.02 7.82 10.25
CA LEU A 93 6.20 6.83 9.18
C LEU A 93 6.77 7.45 7.90
N GLY A 94 7.09 8.75 7.93
CA GLY A 94 7.75 9.43 6.83
C GLY A 94 9.18 8.91 6.63
N LEU A 95 9.66 8.97 5.38
CA LEU A 95 11.00 8.50 5.03
C LEU A 95 12.07 9.12 5.90
N SER A 96 12.00 10.45 6.08
CA SER A 96 12.97 11.22 6.84
C SER A 96 13.12 10.71 8.27
N PHE A 97 12.03 10.33 8.92
CA PHE A 97 12.09 9.74 10.25
C PHE A 97 12.63 8.31 10.21
N LEU A 98 12.15 7.46 9.31
CA LEU A 98 12.60 6.06 9.21
C LEU A 98 14.11 5.95 8.96
N LEU A 99 14.68 6.87 8.17
CA LEU A 99 16.13 6.96 7.95
C LEU A 99 16.94 7.26 9.23
N THR A 100 16.31 7.79 10.28
CA THR A 100 16.95 7.96 11.60
C THR A 100 16.84 6.70 12.47
N GLN A 101 15.98 5.75 12.08
CA GLN A 101 15.63 4.58 12.90
C GLN A 101 16.21 3.27 12.37
N THR A 102 16.56 3.22 11.08
CA THR A 102 17.07 2.02 10.41
C THR A 102 17.92 2.41 9.20
N ASP A 103 18.58 1.44 8.56
CA ASP A 103 19.30 1.66 7.31
C ASP A 103 18.39 2.11 6.16
N ILE A 104 18.98 2.77 5.16
CA ILE A 104 18.29 3.30 3.97
C ILE A 104 17.36 2.27 3.34
N GLN A 105 17.84 1.04 3.19
CA GLN A 105 17.14 0.02 2.44
C GLN A 105 15.90 -0.45 3.21
N ASN A 106 16.04 -0.74 4.50
CA ASN A 106 14.89 -1.06 5.35
C ASN A 106 13.88 0.10 5.42
N ALA A 107 14.33 1.36 5.46
CA ALA A 107 13.42 2.51 5.48
C ALA A 107 12.54 2.57 4.22
N TYR A 108 13.13 2.38 3.04
CA TYR A 108 12.40 2.33 1.78
C TYR A 108 11.48 1.12 1.66
N LEU A 109 11.97 -0.08 2.02
CA LEU A 109 11.17 -1.31 1.94
C LEU A 109 10.01 -1.32 2.96
N SER A 110 10.18 -0.71 4.14
CA SER A 110 9.10 -0.54 5.11
C SER A 110 8.01 0.38 4.56
N GLN A 111 8.36 1.51 3.93
CA GLN A 111 7.36 2.33 3.24
C GLN A 111 6.74 1.61 2.04
N GLY A 112 7.53 0.88 1.26
CA GLY A 112 7.03 0.09 0.14
C GLY A 112 6.00 -0.92 0.60
N THR A 113 6.28 -1.61 1.71
CA THR A 113 5.35 -2.52 2.37
C THR A 113 4.05 -1.81 2.75
N LEU A 114 4.12 -0.62 3.36
CA LEU A 114 2.93 0.13 3.74
C LEU A 114 2.11 0.58 2.52
N ARG A 115 2.76 1.03 1.45
CA ARG A 115 2.07 1.44 0.21
C ARG A 115 1.42 0.27 -0.51
N SER A 116 2.12 -0.86 -0.64
CA SER A 116 1.56 -2.08 -1.23
C SER A 116 0.40 -2.64 -0.42
N ASN A 117 0.44 -2.49 0.91
CA ASN A 117 -0.72 -2.82 1.75
C ASN A 117 -1.85 -1.81 1.61
N GLY A 118 -1.57 -0.52 1.41
CA GLY A 118 -2.57 0.47 1.02
C GLY A 118 -3.29 0.10 -0.28
N PHE A 119 -2.55 -0.40 -1.29
CA PHE A 119 -3.14 -0.98 -2.50
C PHE A 119 -4.03 -2.18 -2.17
N ASN A 120 -3.55 -3.14 -1.36
CA ASN A 120 -4.34 -4.31 -0.97
C ASN A 120 -5.62 -3.95 -0.23
N CYS A 121 -5.57 -2.96 0.66
CA CYS A 121 -6.72 -2.50 1.43
C CYS A 121 -7.70 -1.63 0.65
N GLY A 122 -7.40 -1.29 -0.60
CA GLY A 122 -8.29 -0.57 -1.50
C GLY A 122 -8.54 -1.36 -2.80
N PRO A 123 -7.99 -0.91 -3.94
CA PRO A 123 -8.27 -1.52 -5.24
C PRO A 123 -7.85 -3.00 -5.33
N GLY A 124 -6.82 -3.42 -4.58
CA GLY A 124 -6.34 -4.79 -4.57
C GLY A 124 -7.40 -5.79 -4.11
N VAL A 125 -7.95 -5.63 -2.89
CA VAL A 125 -8.98 -6.54 -2.38
C VAL A 125 -10.26 -6.50 -3.22
N ASN A 126 -10.61 -5.33 -3.77
CA ASN A 126 -11.76 -5.19 -4.66
C ASN A 126 -11.64 -6.12 -5.87
N THR A 127 -10.49 -6.09 -6.57
CA THR A 127 -10.23 -6.99 -7.70
C THR A 127 -10.29 -8.46 -7.29
N LEU A 128 -9.71 -8.83 -6.15
CA LEU A 128 -9.68 -10.23 -5.70
C LEU A 128 -11.06 -10.79 -5.34
N VAL A 129 -11.97 -9.96 -4.83
CA VAL A 129 -13.34 -10.37 -4.50
C VAL A 129 -14.16 -10.62 -5.76
N HIS A 130 -13.99 -9.80 -6.80
CA HIS A 130 -14.75 -9.92 -8.05
C HIS A 130 -14.27 -11.06 -8.95
N GLU A 131 -12.96 -11.36 -8.96
CA GLU A 131 -12.35 -12.29 -9.93
C GLU A 131 -12.09 -13.70 -9.36
N GLY A 132 -12.62 -13.97 -8.16
CA GLY A 132 -12.50 -15.26 -7.48
C GLY A 132 -11.32 -15.30 -6.52
N LEU A 133 -11.62 -15.29 -5.23
CA LEU A 133 -10.62 -15.10 -4.18
C LEU A 133 -9.84 -16.38 -3.84
N ALA A 134 -10.50 -17.55 -3.87
CA ALA A 134 -9.92 -18.80 -3.35
C ALA A 134 -8.69 -19.30 -4.13
N CYS A 135 -8.68 -19.18 -5.46
CA CYS A 135 -7.52 -19.60 -6.25
C CYS A 135 -6.31 -18.71 -5.94
N PHE A 136 -6.50 -17.40 -6.00
CA PHE A 136 -5.47 -16.43 -5.70
C PHE A 136 -4.83 -16.66 -4.32
N GLN A 137 -5.65 -16.80 -3.28
CA GLN A 137 -5.15 -17.00 -1.92
C GLN A 137 -4.37 -18.31 -1.77
N ARG A 138 -4.78 -19.40 -2.44
CA ARG A 138 -4.01 -20.64 -2.47
C ARG A 138 -2.65 -20.46 -3.14
N LEU A 139 -2.59 -19.71 -4.24
CA LEU A 139 -1.32 -19.41 -4.91
C LEU A 139 -0.39 -18.64 -3.98
N LEU A 140 -0.90 -17.65 -3.25
CA LEU A 140 -0.13 -16.94 -2.22
C LEU A 140 0.34 -17.88 -1.11
N HIS A 141 -0.56 -18.69 -0.57
CA HIS A 141 -0.26 -19.61 0.53
C HIS A 141 0.83 -20.62 0.19
N PHE A 142 0.76 -21.27 -0.97
CA PHE A 142 1.70 -22.32 -1.35
C PHE A 142 3.03 -21.80 -1.91
N ASN A 143 3.14 -20.51 -2.22
CA ASN A 143 4.34 -19.93 -2.83
C ASN A 143 4.95 -18.80 -1.96
N GLN A 144 4.68 -18.74 -0.66
CA GLN A 144 5.18 -17.69 0.23
C GLN A 144 6.70 -17.53 0.17
N ASP A 145 7.45 -18.63 0.34
CA ASP A 145 8.91 -18.61 0.28
C ASP A 145 9.43 -18.11 -1.07
N TYR A 146 8.73 -18.44 -2.15
CA TYR A 146 9.06 -17.98 -3.50
C TYR A 146 8.86 -16.46 -3.63
N PHE A 147 7.74 -15.92 -3.13
CA PHE A 147 7.50 -14.47 -3.13
C PHE A 147 8.50 -13.70 -2.26
N GLN A 148 8.83 -14.25 -1.09
CA GLN A 148 9.87 -13.69 -0.22
C GLN A 148 11.24 -13.68 -0.91
N GLN A 149 11.60 -14.75 -1.63
CA GLN A 149 12.83 -14.82 -2.42
C GLN A 149 12.85 -13.81 -3.57
N CYS A 150 11.72 -13.59 -4.27
CA CYS A 150 11.63 -12.55 -5.30
C CYS A 150 11.97 -11.16 -4.72
N THR A 151 11.40 -10.81 -3.56
CA THR A 151 11.65 -9.52 -2.91
C THR A 151 13.05 -9.42 -2.31
N ALA A 152 13.60 -10.51 -1.75
CA ALA A 152 14.99 -10.54 -1.27
C ALA A 152 16.01 -10.38 -2.41
N SER A 153 15.74 -10.98 -3.58
CA SER A 153 16.58 -10.84 -4.77
C SER A 153 16.56 -9.42 -5.32
N TYR A 154 15.36 -8.83 -5.42
CA TYR A 154 15.19 -7.42 -5.77
C TYR A 154 15.98 -6.50 -4.84
N ASN A 155 15.82 -6.69 -3.54
CA ASN A 155 16.50 -5.90 -2.51
C ASN A 155 18.03 -5.96 -2.69
N THR A 156 18.56 -7.18 -2.82
CA THR A 156 20.00 -7.38 -3.05
C THR A 156 20.48 -6.66 -4.32
N ALA A 157 19.70 -6.72 -5.41
CA ALA A 157 20.07 -6.10 -6.67
C ALA A 157 20.09 -4.56 -6.58
N VAL A 158 19.08 -3.92 -6.00
CA VAL A 158 19.02 -2.44 -5.88
C VAL A 158 20.03 -1.88 -4.87
N THR A 159 20.38 -2.66 -3.85
CA THR A 159 21.46 -2.31 -2.91
C THR A 159 22.83 -2.32 -3.59
N LEU A 160 23.07 -3.26 -4.51
CA LEU A 160 24.35 -3.38 -5.22
C LEU A 160 24.45 -2.45 -6.45
N ASP A 161 23.33 -2.17 -7.11
CA ASP A 161 23.25 -1.40 -8.36
C ASP A 161 21.95 -0.57 -8.44
N SER A 162 21.91 0.56 -7.74
CA SER A 162 20.74 1.44 -7.79
C SER A 162 20.45 2.05 -9.19
N PRO A 163 21.45 2.36 -10.06
CA PRO A 163 21.17 2.77 -11.44
C PRO A 163 20.35 1.76 -12.27
N GLY A 164 20.49 0.47 -11.98
CA GLY A 164 19.71 -0.60 -12.59
C GLY A 164 18.29 -0.78 -12.06
N ALA A 165 17.85 0.03 -11.09
CA ALA A 165 16.62 -0.19 -10.31
C ALA A 165 15.36 -0.43 -11.13
N CYS A 166 15.16 0.28 -12.25
CA CYS A 166 13.94 0.09 -13.05
C CYS A 166 13.85 -1.32 -13.65
N ASN A 167 14.99 -1.88 -14.06
CA ASN A 167 15.07 -3.25 -14.52
C ASN A 167 14.83 -4.24 -13.38
N TYR A 168 15.35 -3.97 -12.17
CA TYR A 168 15.13 -4.84 -11.01
C TYR A 168 13.68 -4.82 -10.51
N ILE A 169 12.96 -3.69 -10.62
CA ILE A 169 11.52 -3.63 -10.36
C ILE A 169 10.75 -4.49 -11.37
N GLN A 170 11.10 -4.41 -12.66
CA GLN A 170 10.50 -5.26 -13.68
C GLN A 170 10.77 -6.75 -13.41
N GLN A 171 11.98 -7.10 -12.96
CA GLN A 171 12.33 -8.47 -12.56
C GLN A 171 11.55 -8.93 -11.33
N LEU A 172 11.37 -8.06 -10.33
CA LEU A 172 10.53 -8.33 -9.16
C LEU A 172 9.11 -8.68 -9.59
N ILE A 173 8.49 -7.83 -10.40
CA ILE A 173 7.14 -8.02 -10.95
C ILE A 173 7.05 -9.34 -11.74
N ASN A 174 8.03 -9.59 -12.61
CA ASN A 174 8.06 -10.81 -13.41
C ASN A 174 8.19 -12.06 -12.54
N CYS A 175 9.06 -12.03 -11.51
CA CYS A 175 9.26 -13.11 -10.56
C CYS A 175 7.94 -13.40 -9.82
N TRP A 176 7.33 -12.38 -9.24
CA TRP A 176 6.04 -12.47 -8.54
C TRP A 176 4.89 -12.95 -9.43
N SER A 177 4.91 -12.63 -10.73
CA SER A 177 3.85 -13.05 -11.65
C SER A 177 3.88 -14.54 -11.98
N VAL A 178 5.00 -15.25 -11.77
CA VAL A 178 5.17 -16.64 -12.22
C VAL A 178 4.08 -17.58 -11.69
N PRO A 179 3.80 -17.66 -10.38
CA PRO A 179 2.79 -18.60 -9.88
C PRO A 179 1.39 -18.31 -10.43
N PHE A 180 1.07 -17.04 -10.68
CA PHE A 180 -0.21 -16.61 -11.23
C PHE A 180 -0.34 -16.89 -12.74
N LYS A 181 0.77 -16.84 -13.50
CA LYS A 181 0.78 -17.17 -14.95
C LYS A 181 0.51 -18.64 -15.21
N THR A 182 0.99 -19.53 -14.34
CA THR A 182 0.96 -20.98 -14.56
C THR A 182 -0.20 -21.67 -13.86
N ALA A 183 -0.94 -20.96 -12.99
CA ALA A 183 -2.03 -21.54 -12.22
C ALA A 183 -3.19 -22.04 -13.10
N PRO A 184 -3.69 -23.27 -12.89
CA PRO A 184 -4.84 -23.79 -13.64
C PRO A 184 -6.16 -23.09 -13.31
N CYS A 185 -6.28 -22.55 -12.09
CA CYS A 185 -7.49 -21.90 -11.60
C CYS A 185 -7.50 -20.38 -11.82
N ARG A 186 -6.54 -19.84 -12.58
CA ARG A 186 -6.47 -18.40 -12.85
C ARG A 186 -7.65 -17.94 -13.71
N PRO A 187 -8.16 -16.71 -13.49
CA PRO A 187 -9.20 -16.13 -14.31
C PRO A 187 -8.65 -15.81 -15.71
N THR A 188 -9.53 -15.80 -16.70
CA THR A 188 -9.19 -15.58 -18.12
C THR A 188 -8.79 -14.14 -18.42
N ASP A 189 -9.17 -13.20 -17.55
CA ASP A 189 -8.97 -11.77 -17.71
C ASP A 189 -7.58 -11.30 -17.24
N ASN A 190 -6.74 -12.16 -16.64
CA ASN A 190 -5.43 -11.83 -16.08
C ASN A 190 -5.45 -10.89 -14.86
N SER A 191 -6.58 -10.73 -14.17
CA SER A 191 -6.68 -9.89 -12.96
C SER A 191 -5.66 -10.21 -11.87
N TYR A 192 -5.26 -11.47 -11.70
CA TYR A 192 -4.21 -11.86 -10.75
C TYR A 192 -2.82 -11.34 -11.17
N LEU A 193 -2.56 -11.24 -12.48
CA LEU A 193 -1.31 -10.71 -13.00
C LEU A 193 -1.26 -9.20 -12.87
N TRP A 194 -2.37 -8.51 -13.11
CA TRP A 194 -2.51 -7.09 -12.83
C TRP A 194 -2.27 -6.82 -11.34
N TRP A 195 -2.93 -7.57 -10.45
CA TRP A 195 -2.76 -7.41 -9.00
C TRP A 195 -1.30 -7.62 -8.59
N ALA A 196 -0.67 -8.71 -9.07
CA ALA A 196 0.72 -9.03 -8.73
C ALA A 196 1.68 -7.96 -9.25
N CYS A 197 1.39 -7.37 -10.40
CA CYS A 197 2.16 -6.26 -10.91
C CYS A 197 1.98 -5.00 -10.05
N GLU A 198 0.75 -4.55 -9.80
CA GLU A 198 0.50 -3.30 -9.07
C GLU A 198 1.03 -3.35 -7.65
N PHE A 199 0.84 -4.49 -6.95
CA PHE A 199 1.39 -4.70 -5.62
C PHE A 199 2.90 -4.45 -5.58
N ASN A 200 3.65 -4.93 -6.58
CA ASN A 200 5.10 -4.78 -6.66
C ASN A 200 5.55 -3.45 -7.32
N ASN A 201 4.75 -2.88 -8.21
CA ASN A 201 5.00 -1.58 -8.83
C ASN A 201 4.93 -0.47 -7.78
N VAL A 202 3.88 -0.48 -6.95
CA VAL A 202 3.73 0.44 -5.82
C VAL A 202 4.84 0.23 -4.79
N PHE A 203 5.25 -1.02 -4.56
CA PHE A 203 6.38 -1.34 -3.70
C PHE A 203 7.67 -0.65 -4.18
N GLY A 204 8.09 -0.91 -5.42
CA GLY A 204 9.34 -0.41 -5.99
C GLY A 204 9.35 1.10 -6.25
N LYS A 205 8.21 1.69 -6.65
CA LYS A 205 8.07 3.15 -6.86
C LYS A 205 8.28 3.97 -5.59
N THR A 206 8.23 3.35 -4.42
CA THR A 206 8.52 4.03 -3.16
C THR A 206 9.96 4.54 -3.10
N GLU A 207 10.90 3.71 -3.54
CA GLU A 207 12.32 4.06 -3.59
C GLU A 207 12.69 4.73 -4.92
N PHE A 208 12.12 4.23 -6.02
CA PHE A 208 12.43 4.68 -7.37
C PHE A 208 11.17 5.15 -8.11
N PRO A 209 10.64 6.35 -7.80
CA PRO A 209 9.35 6.82 -8.33
C PRO A 209 9.33 6.96 -9.86
N ASN A 210 10.49 7.16 -10.49
CA ASN A 210 10.63 7.28 -11.94
C ASN A 210 10.69 5.93 -12.68
N CYS A 211 10.81 4.81 -11.95
CA CYS A 211 10.98 3.48 -12.52
C CYS A 211 9.65 2.75 -12.74
N GLY A 212 8.57 3.50 -12.96
CA GLY A 212 7.25 2.92 -13.06
C GLY A 212 7.14 1.91 -14.20
N VAL A 213 6.68 0.72 -13.86
CA VAL A 213 6.26 -0.27 -14.85
C VAL A 213 4.79 -0.04 -15.11
N ASP A 214 4.41 -0.06 -16.39
CA ASP A 214 3.01 -0.16 -16.74
C ASP A 214 2.56 -1.58 -16.47
N CYS A 215 1.70 -1.73 -15.46
CA CYS A 215 1.14 -3.03 -15.10
C CYS A 215 0.08 -3.51 -16.09
N ASP A 216 -0.06 -2.78 -17.19
CA ASP A 216 -1.09 -2.98 -18.17
C ASP A 216 -0.65 -2.69 -19.63
N PRO A 217 -0.45 -3.73 -20.46
CA PRO A 217 -0.57 -3.55 -21.92
C PRO A 217 -1.82 -4.21 -22.53
N ALA A 218 -2.59 -5.01 -21.79
CA ALA A 218 -3.72 -5.80 -22.32
C ALA A 218 -5.10 -5.40 -21.74
N PHE A 219 -5.14 -4.81 -20.55
CA PHE A 219 -6.22 -3.99 -20.02
C PHE A 219 -6.18 -2.53 -20.54
N GLN A 220 -5.12 -2.15 -21.28
CA GLN A 220 -4.85 -0.78 -21.73
C GLN A 220 -5.84 -0.21 -22.76
N TYR A 221 -6.81 -0.95 -23.34
CA TYR A 221 -7.58 -0.34 -24.44
C TYR A 221 -9.04 -0.74 -24.70
N SER A 222 -9.66 -1.75 -24.06
CA SER A 222 -11.04 -2.14 -24.47
C SER A 222 -12.09 -2.13 -23.36
N PHE A 223 -11.80 -2.71 -22.19
CA PHE A 223 -12.76 -2.71 -21.07
C PHE A 223 -12.63 -1.51 -20.14
N LEU A 224 -11.40 -1.07 -19.85
CA LEU A 224 -11.15 0.11 -19.01
C LEU A 224 -11.43 1.42 -19.73
N VAL A 225 -11.36 1.52 -21.06
CA VAL A 225 -11.81 2.74 -21.76
C VAL A 225 -13.31 2.93 -21.54
N ALA A 226 -14.13 1.92 -21.82
CA ALA A 226 -15.58 2.00 -21.58
C ALA A 226 -15.92 2.16 -20.08
N HIS A 227 -15.14 1.56 -19.19
CA HIS A 227 -15.33 1.71 -17.74
C HIS A 227 -14.90 3.09 -17.25
N MET A 228 -13.73 3.60 -17.63
CA MET A 228 -13.22 4.92 -17.26
C MET A 228 -14.04 6.04 -17.91
N GLU A 229 -14.44 5.92 -19.18
CA GLU A 229 -15.42 6.82 -19.83
C GLU A 229 -16.72 6.91 -19.03
N LYS A 230 -17.11 5.79 -18.41
CA LYS A 230 -18.31 5.71 -17.60
C LYS A 230 -18.07 6.16 -16.17
N HIS A 231 -16.91 5.94 -15.54
CA HIS A 231 -16.72 6.02 -14.09
C HIS A 231 -15.68 7.05 -13.63
N TYR A 232 -15.01 7.72 -14.55
CA TYR A 232 -14.04 8.78 -14.29
C TYR A 232 -14.23 9.95 -15.26
N LYS A 233 -14.08 11.19 -14.78
CA LYS A 233 -14.04 12.38 -15.65
C LYS A 233 -13.11 13.44 -15.10
N PHE A 234 -12.55 14.24 -16.00
CA PHE A 234 -11.80 15.45 -15.67
C PHE A 234 -12.57 16.66 -16.16
N GLU A 235 -13.02 17.51 -15.24
CA GLU A 235 -13.90 18.64 -15.53
C GLU A 235 -13.48 19.83 -14.65
N ASN A 236 -13.34 21.02 -15.24
CA ASN A 236 -12.94 22.24 -14.55
C ASN A 236 -11.60 22.18 -13.79
N GLY A 237 -10.65 21.38 -14.27
CA GLY A 237 -9.35 21.20 -13.60
C GLY A 237 -9.38 20.21 -12.45
N GLU A 238 -10.48 19.48 -12.27
CA GLU A 238 -10.71 18.61 -11.12
C GLU A 238 -10.96 17.16 -11.55
N HIS A 239 -10.49 16.20 -10.76
CA HIS A 239 -10.68 14.78 -10.98
C HIS A 239 -11.97 14.29 -10.29
N TRP A 240 -12.81 13.56 -11.01
CA TRP A 240 -14.07 13.01 -10.52
C TRP A 240 -14.12 11.52 -10.78
N ALA A 241 -14.63 10.75 -9.82
CA ALA A 241 -14.92 9.33 -9.98
C ALA A 241 -16.34 9.00 -9.51
N ARG A 242 -16.92 7.92 -10.03
CA ARG A 242 -18.13 7.31 -9.47
C ARG A 242 -17.92 5.80 -9.35
N VAL A 243 -18.05 5.28 -8.14
CA VAL A 243 -17.95 3.83 -7.89
C VAL A 243 -19.27 3.17 -8.29
N PRO A 244 -19.27 2.09 -9.09
CA PRO A 244 -20.46 1.28 -9.26
C PRO A 244 -20.76 0.54 -7.95
N ASP A 245 -21.84 0.90 -7.27
CA ASP A 245 -22.33 0.12 -6.13
C ASP A 245 -23.11 -1.09 -6.67
N MET A 246 -22.51 -2.27 -6.54
CA MET A 246 -23.26 -3.52 -6.54
C MET A 246 -24.03 -3.58 -5.23
N THR A 247 -25.35 -3.40 -5.30
CA THR A 247 -26.22 -3.58 -4.12
C THR A 247 -27.02 -4.87 -4.27
N TYR A 248 -27.41 -5.46 -3.15
CA TYR A 248 -28.32 -6.59 -3.16
C TYR A 248 -29.70 -6.10 -2.75
N ASN A 249 -30.73 -6.48 -3.51
CA ASN A 249 -32.10 -6.20 -3.09
C ASN A 249 -32.47 -7.09 -1.88
N ALA A 250 -33.65 -6.86 -1.29
CA ALA A 250 -34.13 -7.65 -0.15
C ALA A 250 -34.29 -9.17 -0.46
N ALA A 251 -34.22 -9.58 -1.73
CA ALA A 251 -34.24 -10.96 -2.18
C ALA A 251 -32.84 -11.55 -2.42
N GLY A 252 -31.76 -10.79 -2.19
CA GLY A 252 -30.37 -11.25 -2.39
C GLY A 252 -29.89 -11.22 -3.84
N GLU A 253 -30.60 -10.52 -4.74
CA GLU A 253 -30.19 -10.36 -6.14
C GLU A 253 -29.28 -9.15 -6.29
N ALA A 254 -28.12 -9.34 -6.93
CA ALA A 254 -27.19 -8.26 -7.25
C ALA A 254 -27.83 -7.31 -8.28
N ARG A 255 -27.84 -6.02 -7.95
CA ARG A 255 -28.26 -4.92 -8.83
C ARG A 255 -27.13 -3.91 -8.94
N MET A 256 -26.83 -3.56 -10.18
CA MET A 256 -25.91 -2.46 -10.48
C MET A 256 -26.64 -1.13 -10.26
N LEU A 257 -26.25 -0.37 -9.24
CA LEU A 257 -26.63 1.03 -9.09
C LEU A 257 -25.54 1.92 -9.70
N GLN A 258 -25.96 2.95 -10.43
CA GLN A 258 -25.02 3.99 -10.83
C GLN A 258 -24.74 4.86 -9.59
N GLY A 259 -23.53 4.74 -9.03
CA GLY A 259 -23.08 5.58 -7.92
C GLY A 259 -23.00 7.06 -8.30
N GLN A 260 -23.03 7.92 -7.29
CA GLN A 260 -22.86 9.36 -7.46
C GLN A 260 -21.41 9.72 -7.81
N TRP A 261 -21.24 10.82 -8.54
CA TRP A 261 -19.92 11.39 -8.79
C TRP A 261 -19.39 12.06 -7.52
N PHE A 262 -18.18 11.70 -7.13
CA PHE A 262 -17.44 12.34 -6.06
C PHE A 262 -16.10 12.88 -6.58
N LYS A 263 -15.69 13.99 -5.99
CA LYS A 263 -14.42 14.65 -6.31
C LYS A 263 -13.28 13.90 -5.63
N LEU A 264 -12.21 13.67 -6.38
CA LEU A 264 -10.97 13.13 -5.86
C LEU A 264 -10.09 14.30 -5.41
N HIS A 265 -9.69 14.27 -4.14
CA HIS A 265 -8.73 15.22 -3.59
C HIS A 265 -7.34 14.60 -3.70
N PHE A 266 -6.53 15.13 -4.60
CA PHE A 266 -5.11 14.82 -4.74
C PHE A 266 -4.28 15.99 -4.24
#